data_AF-A0A919UXJ6-F1
#
_entry.id   AF-A0A919UXJ6-F1
#
_cell.length_a   1.000
_cell.length_b   1.000
_cell.length_c   1.000
_cell.angle_alpha   90.00
_cell.angle_beta   90.00
_cell.angle_gamma   90.00
#
_symmetry.space_group_name_H-M   'P 1'
#
loop_
_entity.id
_entity.type
_entity.pdbx_description
1 polymer ?
#
loop_
_entity_poly.entity_id
_entity_poly.type
_entity_poly.pdbx_seq_one_letter_code
_entity_poly.pdbx_strand_id
1 'polypeptide(L)'
;MITGGVAVIGEPVRLAGPALAGAVVLPAADEAGVRAAWHALPDGIAVVILTAWAARTLGPVTGRLTVVMPAGPGEGADAGRRGSGGAGPAGDAGPGELGGAGPGAAGER
;
A
#
# COMPACT_ATOMS: atom_id res chain seq x y z
N MET A 1 -18.29 -26.74 -19.13
CA MET A 1 -17.93 -26.53 -17.72
C MET A 1 -17.57 -25.06 -17.53
N ILE A 2 -17.79 -24.48 -16.35
CA ILE A 2 -17.26 -23.15 -16.02
C ILE A 2 -15.92 -23.39 -15.33
N THR A 3 -14.82 -23.08 -16.02
CA THR A 3 -13.46 -23.29 -15.51
C THR A 3 -12.91 -21.94 -15.07
N GLY A 4 -13.13 -21.58 -13.80
CA GLY A 4 -12.69 -20.30 -13.23
C GLY A 4 -12.07 -20.49 -11.85
N GLY A 5 -10.85 -20.00 -11.68
CA GLY A 5 -10.14 -19.97 -10.41
C GLY A 5 -10.60 -18.84 -9.49
N VAL A 6 -10.25 -18.96 -8.22
CA VAL A 6 -10.47 -17.95 -7.18
C VAL A 6 -9.12 -17.35 -6.79
N ALA A 7 -9.04 -16.03 -6.62
CA ALA A 7 -7.90 -15.35 -6.02
C ALA A 7 -8.33 -14.55 -4.79
N VAL A 8 -7.37 -14.19 -3.94
CA VAL A 8 -7.60 -13.46 -2.69
C VAL A 8 -6.54 -12.37 -2.55
N ILE A 9 -6.95 -11.10 -2.41
CA ILE A 9 -6.04 -9.95 -2.25
C ILE A 9 -6.35 -9.23 -0.93
N GLY A 10 -5.32 -8.95 -0.12
CA GLY A 10 -5.47 -8.18 1.11
C GLY A 10 -4.29 -8.28 2.09
N GLU A 11 -4.50 -7.80 3.32
CA GLU A 11 -3.44 -7.68 4.33
C GLU A 11 -2.93 -9.07 4.79
N PRO A 12 -1.61 -9.31 4.87
CA PRO A 12 -1.04 -10.62 5.22
C PRO A 12 -1.61 -11.25 6.51
N VAL A 13 -1.86 -10.42 7.55
CA VAL A 13 -2.41 -10.87 8.84
C VAL A 13 -3.83 -11.43 8.74
N ARG A 14 -4.62 -11.00 7.76
CA ARG A 14 -5.97 -11.54 7.49
C ARG A 14 -5.93 -12.78 6.61
N LEU A 15 -4.90 -12.90 5.79
CA LEU A 15 -4.69 -14.03 4.88
C LEU A 15 -4.07 -15.25 5.58
N ALA A 16 -3.59 -15.10 6.81
CA ALA A 16 -3.09 -16.19 7.67
C ALA A 16 -4.19 -17.12 8.23
N GLY A 17 -5.45 -16.96 7.79
CA GLY A 17 -6.58 -17.83 8.13
C GLY A 17 -6.55 -19.20 7.44
N PRO A 18 -7.65 -19.97 7.46
CA PRO A 18 -7.70 -21.28 6.84
C PRO A 18 -7.38 -21.17 5.35
N ALA A 19 -6.34 -21.91 4.90
CA ALA A 19 -5.88 -21.90 3.52
C ALA A 19 -7.08 -22.09 2.57
N LEU A 20 -7.36 -21.07 1.75
CA LEU A 20 -8.68 -20.85 1.15
C LEU A 20 -8.96 -21.79 -0.04
N ALA A 21 -9.09 -23.09 0.23
CA ALA A 21 -9.65 -24.12 -0.65
C ALA A 21 -9.18 -24.08 -2.12
N GLY A 22 -7.88 -23.88 -2.35
CA GLY A 22 -7.29 -23.82 -3.69
C GLY A 22 -7.27 -22.43 -4.36
N ALA A 23 -7.63 -21.37 -3.63
CA ALA A 23 -7.51 -20.00 -4.11
C ALA A 23 -6.05 -19.50 -4.13
N VAL A 24 -5.74 -18.66 -5.12
CA VAL A 24 -4.43 -17.99 -5.23
C VAL A 24 -4.38 -16.82 -4.25
N VAL A 25 -3.51 -16.89 -3.26
CA VAL A 25 -3.37 -15.84 -2.22
C VAL A 25 -2.30 -14.83 -2.63
N LEU A 26 -2.70 -13.56 -2.73
CA LEU A 26 -1.88 -12.42 -3.14
C LEU A 26 -1.80 -11.40 -1.99
N PRO A 27 -0.83 -11.55 -1.06
CA PRO A 27 -0.67 -10.64 0.06
C PRO A 27 -0.23 -9.24 -0.40
N ALA A 28 -0.92 -8.21 0.08
CA ALA A 28 -0.63 -6.81 -0.19
C ALA A 28 -0.65 -6.01 1.12
N ALA A 29 0.46 -5.35 1.45
CA ALA A 29 0.61 -4.58 2.69
C ALA A 29 0.31 -3.08 2.53
N ASP A 30 0.35 -2.57 1.30
CA ASP A 30 0.13 -1.16 0.95
C ASP A 30 -0.72 -1.01 -0.32
N GLU A 31 -1.15 0.21 -0.62
CA GLU A 31 -2.06 0.45 -1.74
C GLU A 31 -1.47 0.13 -3.11
N ALA A 32 -0.16 0.33 -3.29
CA ALA A 32 0.53 0.03 -4.54
C ALA A 32 0.57 -1.49 -4.76
N GLY A 33 0.84 -2.26 -3.71
CA GLY A 33 0.76 -3.72 -3.69
C GLY A 33 -0.64 -4.24 -4.04
N VAL A 34 -1.71 -3.63 -3.53
CA VAL A 34 -3.09 -4.03 -3.88
C VAL A 34 -3.37 -3.83 -5.37
N ARG A 35 -3.00 -2.66 -5.93
CA ARG A 35 -3.19 -2.36 -7.35
C ARG A 35 -2.33 -3.28 -8.23
N ALA A 36 -1.07 -3.50 -7.87
CA ALA A 36 -0.18 -4.42 -8.56
C ALA A 36 -0.71 -5.87 -8.55
N ALA A 37 -1.18 -6.37 -7.39
CA ALA A 37 -1.78 -7.69 -7.27
C ALA A 37 -3.02 -7.85 -8.14
N TRP A 38 -3.88 -6.82 -8.22
CA TRP A 38 -5.07 -6.83 -9.09
C TRP A 38 -4.70 -6.90 -10.58
N HIS A 39 -3.70 -6.12 -11.02
CA HIS A 39 -3.25 -6.14 -12.42
C HIS A 39 -2.46 -7.41 -12.80
N ALA A 40 -1.84 -8.09 -11.82
CA ALA A 40 -1.13 -9.35 -12.01
C ALA A 40 -2.03 -10.60 -11.95
N LEU A 41 -3.35 -10.45 -11.82
CA LEU A 41 -4.29 -11.58 -11.76
C LEU A 41 -4.28 -12.38 -13.07
N PRO A 42 -4.06 -13.71 -13.03
CA PRO A 42 -4.16 -14.57 -14.20
C PRO A 42 -5.55 -14.48 -14.86
N ASP A 43 -5.60 -14.66 -16.18
CA ASP A 43 -6.85 -14.63 -16.96
C ASP A 43 -7.83 -15.74 -16.57
N GLY A 44 -7.33 -16.84 -16.00
CA GLY A 44 -8.15 -17.92 -15.44
C GLY A 44 -8.87 -17.58 -14.13
N ILE A 45 -8.62 -16.42 -13.50
CA ILE A 45 -9.31 -16.01 -12.26
C ILE A 45 -10.65 -15.34 -12.60
N ALA A 46 -11.74 -16.01 -12.23
CA ALA A 46 -13.11 -15.52 -12.41
C ALA A 46 -13.65 -14.78 -11.18
N VAL A 47 -13.19 -15.17 -9.97
CA VAL A 47 -13.65 -14.60 -8.69
C VAL A 47 -12.47 -14.09 -7.88
N VAL A 48 -12.58 -12.87 -7.35
CA VAL A 48 -11.57 -12.26 -6.49
C VAL A 48 -12.19 -11.90 -5.15
N ILE A 49 -11.66 -12.49 -4.08
CA ILE A 49 -12.01 -12.16 -2.70
C ILE A 49 -11.06 -11.04 -2.24
N LEU A 50 -11.63 -9.92 -1.78
CA LEU A 50 -10.89 -8.76 -1.31
C LEU A 50 -11.10 -8.61 0.20
N THR A 51 -10.09 -8.19 0.95
CA THR A 51 -10.35 -7.64 2.29
C THR A 51 -11.07 -6.29 2.19
N ALA A 52 -11.73 -5.87 3.26
CA ALA A 52 -12.46 -4.59 3.29
C ALA A 52 -11.56 -3.38 2.97
N TRP A 53 -10.30 -3.40 3.39
CA TRP A 53 -9.32 -2.37 3.03
C TRP A 53 -8.89 -2.46 1.56
N ALA A 54 -8.55 -3.65 1.04
CA ALA A 54 -8.18 -3.80 -0.38
C ALA A 54 -9.31 -3.38 -1.33
N ALA A 55 -10.56 -3.66 -0.98
CA ALA A 55 -11.74 -3.22 -1.73
C ALA A 55 -11.88 -1.69 -1.76
N ARG A 56 -11.61 -0.99 -0.64
CA ARG A 56 -11.60 0.48 -0.59
C ARG A 56 -10.47 1.08 -1.44
N THR A 57 -9.30 0.46 -1.43
CA THR A 57 -8.11 0.87 -2.20
C THR A 57 -8.30 0.78 -3.71
N LEU A 58 -8.99 -0.27 -4.17
CA LEU A 58 -9.31 -0.47 -5.59
C LEU A 58 -10.51 0.38 -6.05
N GLY A 59 -11.48 0.62 -5.16
CA GLY A 59 -12.74 1.27 -5.52
C GLY A 59 -13.60 0.41 -6.46
N PRO A 60 -14.50 1.02 -7.26
CA PRO A 60 -15.31 0.29 -8.23
C PRO A 60 -14.44 -0.36 -9.32
N VAL A 61 -14.50 -1.68 -9.45
CA VAL A 61 -13.76 -2.46 -10.44
C VAL A 61 -14.70 -3.29 -11.33
N THR A 62 -14.28 -3.53 -12.57
CA THR A 62 -15.07 -4.25 -13.60
C THR A 62 -14.30 -5.45 -14.16
N GLY A 63 -15.02 -6.39 -14.77
CA GLY A 63 -14.44 -7.49 -15.56
C GLY A 63 -14.17 -8.81 -14.81
N ARG A 64 -14.25 -8.82 -13.47
CA ARG A 64 -14.20 -10.03 -12.63
C ARG A 64 -15.24 -9.94 -11.52
N LEU A 65 -15.75 -11.07 -11.04
CA LEU A 65 -16.66 -11.08 -9.89
C LEU A 65 -15.86 -10.79 -8.62
N THR A 66 -16.23 -9.74 -7.89
CA THR A 66 -15.57 -9.38 -6.63
C THR A 66 -16.46 -9.67 -5.42
N VAL A 67 -15.85 -10.18 -4.35
CA VAL A 67 -16.49 -10.42 -3.06
C VAL A 67 -15.64 -9.76 -1.99
N VAL A 68 -16.24 -8.96 -1.11
CA VAL A 68 -15.53 -8.35 0.01
C VAL A 68 -15.70 -9.23 1.24
N MET A 69 -14.59 -9.71 1.80
CA MET A 69 -14.56 -10.43 3.07
C MET A 69 -15.09 -9.52 4.18
N PRO A 70 -16.04 -10.00 5.02
CA PRO A 70 -16.54 -9.20 6.13
C PRO A 70 -15.41 -8.82 7.07
N ALA A 71 -15.48 -7.59 7.58
CA ALA A 71 -14.60 -7.13 8.64
C ALA A 71 -14.66 -8.08 9.85
N GLY A 72 -13.49 -8.43 10.39
CA GLY A 72 -13.42 -9.22 11.62
C GLY A 72 -13.95 -8.45 12.83
N PRO A 73 -14.40 -9.13 13.90
CA PRO A 73 -14.84 -8.45 15.12
C PRO A 73 -13.71 -7.56 15.67
N GLY A 74 -13.90 -6.25 15.61
CA GLY A 74 -12.94 -5.22 16.05
C GLY A 74 -12.72 -4.06 15.06
N GLU A 75 -13.07 -4.22 13.78
CA GLU A 75 -12.68 -3.25 12.73
C GLU A 75 -13.49 -1.94 12.71
N GLY A 76 -14.63 -1.89 13.40
CA GLY A 76 -15.49 -0.70 13.46
C GLY A 76 -14.92 0.47 14.25
N ALA A 77 -13.85 0.27 15.04
CA ALA A 77 -13.33 1.26 15.99
C ALA A 77 -12.04 1.99 15.54
N ASP A 78 -11.27 1.43 14.61
CA ASP A 78 -9.90 1.90 14.30
C ASP A 78 -9.75 2.54 12.89
N ALA A 79 -10.87 2.74 12.20
CA ALA A 79 -10.88 3.36 10.86
C ALA A 79 -10.39 4.83 10.84
N GLY A 80 -10.22 5.47 12.01
CA GLY A 80 -9.81 6.87 12.14
C GLY A 80 -8.31 7.12 12.39
N ARG A 81 -7.46 6.08 12.58
CA ARG A 81 -6.07 6.29 13.10
C ARG A 81 -4.94 6.04 12.11
N ARG A 82 -5.19 5.46 10.92
CA ARG A 82 -4.15 5.17 9.91
C ARG A 82 -4.24 6.11 8.69
N GLY A 83 -4.07 7.41 8.95
CA GLY A 83 -4.21 8.47 7.95
C GLY A 83 -3.28 9.67 8.15
N SER A 84 -2.00 9.45 8.48
CA SER A 84 -0.99 10.53 8.56
C SER A 84 0.46 10.03 8.39
N GLY A 85 0.69 9.19 7.39
CA GLY A 85 2.05 8.88 6.89
C GLY A 85 2.42 9.84 5.77
N GLY A 86 2.56 11.13 6.10
CA GLY A 86 2.82 12.16 5.09
C GLY A 86 4.17 11.97 4.41
N ALA A 87 4.17 11.96 3.07
CA ALA A 87 5.41 12.11 2.30
C ALA A 87 5.99 13.50 2.59
N GLY A 88 7.10 13.55 3.33
CA GLY A 88 7.82 14.80 3.56
C GLY A 88 8.34 15.35 2.23
N PRO A 89 8.26 16.67 1.97
CA PRO A 89 8.77 17.25 0.74
C PRO A 89 10.29 17.08 0.67
N ALA A 90 10.78 16.54 -0.44
CA ALA A 90 12.20 16.52 -0.75
C ALA A 90 12.66 17.91 -1.22
N GLY A 91 13.86 18.32 -0.78
CA GLY A 91 14.63 19.36 -1.45
C GLY A 91 14.38 20.81 -1.02
N ASP A 92 14.83 21.17 0.18
CA ASP A 92 15.45 22.49 0.39
C ASP A 92 16.96 22.31 0.20
N ALA A 93 17.51 22.95 -0.83
CA ALA A 93 18.95 23.09 -1.05
C ALA A 93 19.34 24.55 -0.85
N GLY A 94 19.51 24.95 0.42
CA GLY A 94 19.95 26.30 0.79
C GLY A 94 21.32 26.64 0.18
N PRO A 95 21.52 27.88 -0.34
CA PRO A 95 22.78 28.30 -0.93
C PRO A 95 23.82 28.58 0.17
N GLY A 96 24.94 27.87 0.15
CA GLY A 96 26.09 28.16 1.01
C GLY A 96 26.73 29.50 0.63
N GLU A 97 26.79 30.42 1.59
CA GLU A 97 27.25 31.80 1.40
C GLU A 97 28.73 31.89 0.97
N LEU A 98 29.00 32.76 -0.01
CA LEU A 98 30.34 33.26 -0.31
C LEU A 98 30.50 34.68 0.26
N GLY A 99 31.13 34.78 1.42
CA GLY A 99 31.52 36.03 2.08
C GLY A 99 32.22 35.73 3.40
N GLY A 100 33.18 36.51 3.90
CA GLY A 100 33.80 37.74 3.40
C GLY A 100 35.03 38.06 4.26
N ALA A 101 35.88 38.99 3.84
CA ALA A 101 37.23 39.13 4.40
C ALA A 101 37.35 39.95 5.70
N GLY A 102 38.39 39.63 6.48
CA GLY A 102 39.22 40.60 7.23
C GLY A 102 39.15 40.56 8.76
N PRO A 103 40.02 41.30 9.46
CA PRO A 103 41.26 41.97 9.03
C PRO A 103 42.51 41.48 9.81
N GLY A 104 43.69 42.04 9.53
CA GLY A 104 44.96 41.63 10.16
C GLY A 104 45.51 42.56 11.25
N ALA A 105 46.46 42.05 12.03
CA ALA A 105 47.49 42.76 12.80
C ALA A 105 48.68 41.77 12.96
N ALA A 106 49.94 42.01 12.58
CA ALA A 106 50.86 43.14 12.76
C ALA A 106 51.70 43.04 14.06
N GLY A 107 53.00 42.75 13.91
CA GLY A 107 54.02 42.75 14.98
C GLY A 107 53.91 41.58 15.98
N GLU A 108 54.92 41.22 16.77
CA GLU A 108 56.36 41.55 16.75
C GLU A 108 57.14 40.33 17.35
N ARG A 109 58.47 40.19 17.29
CA ARG A 109 59.55 41.01 16.72
C ARG A 109 60.38 40.20 15.73
#